data_AF-A0A934UKS4-F1
#
_entry.id   AF-A0A934UKS4-F1
#
_cell.length_a   1.000
_cell.length_b   1.000
_cell.length_c   1.000
_cell.angle_alpha   90.00
_cell.angle_beta   90.00
_cell.angle_gamma   90.00
#
_symmetry.space_group_name_H-M   'P 1'
#
loop_
_entity.id
_entity.type
_entity.pdbx_description
1 polymer ?
#
loop_
_entity_poly.entity_id
_entity_poly.type
_entity_poly.pdbx_seq_one_letter_code
_entity_poly.pdbx_strand_id
1 'polypeptide(L)'
;MSFLFVINIFIYFYLQFIKLRYLSSYFKNRKFAGTNPFIILFIFKLPVDIFKVVIGPPFILESGIDNIYYNIAILITSVSLLVDYLLLRFAFLVSNKYTFTSYNLNIKTRYSKMIYASIVFYFLFFLSFFLLSSSSFGFLNWIKDPRTGYQLHRMGAGQFWVFAISFLSVSFTIFAFSVKKNINLIMLLVPYLYSAYLLGSKGIVLEFLVFFLIVLWIRRFKNLRKIFLITVPLAFLLMIINFFTSAGYNSGTMDYKSILSYFDYYVNSAMYYKEYYAGGIDLFYGKIYFSEFWSLVPRGFYPNKPYIYGIIHVNEYFFPGAAEATNTPAFGGPVNYFADFGILGVVVLTFLDPFKFIYYFFLCQLLKSYDYESIKNNLFLFLLFLFFTAPFFLFSLSFPLNMIFLFMVAMILLFMNKIRFSK
;
A
#
# COMPACT_ATOMS: atom_id res chain seq x y z
N MET A 1 -20.05 -16.65 -24.63
CA MET A 1 -19.06 -16.78 -23.53
C MET A 1 -18.21 -15.52 -23.42
N SER A 2 -17.43 -15.15 -24.45
CA SER A 2 -16.52 -13.98 -24.40
C SER A 2 -17.17 -12.64 -24.05
N PHE A 3 -18.41 -12.39 -24.47
CA PHE A 3 -19.15 -11.17 -24.08
C PHE A 3 -19.38 -11.07 -22.56
N LEU A 4 -19.69 -12.18 -21.89
CA LEU A 4 -19.88 -12.19 -20.42
C LEU A 4 -18.56 -11.94 -19.68
N PHE A 5 -17.44 -12.40 -20.22
CA PHE A 5 -16.12 -12.18 -19.66
C PHE A 5 -15.69 -10.71 -19.77
N VAL A 6 -15.98 -10.07 -20.90
CA VAL A 6 -15.79 -8.63 -21.07
C VAL A 6 -16.67 -7.83 -20.09
N ILE A 7 -17.93 -8.23 -19.90
CA ILE A 7 -18.81 -7.61 -18.89
C ILE A 7 -18.21 -7.73 -17.48
N ASN A 8 -17.68 -8.90 -17.13
CA ASN A 8 -17.10 -9.14 -15.82
C ASN A 8 -15.88 -8.23 -15.54
N ILE A 9 -14.98 -8.10 -16.51
CA ILE A 9 -13.86 -7.16 -16.45
C ILE A 9 -14.35 -5.71 -16.35
N PHE A 10 -15.39 -5.35 -17.11
CA PHE A 10 -15.99 -4.02 -17.03
C PHE A 10 -16.56 -3.74 -15.63
N ILE A 11 -17.28 -4.69 -15.04
CA ILE A 11 -17.82 -4.59 -13.68
C ILE A 11 -16.68 -4.39 -12.67
N TYR A 12 -15.59 -5.14 -12.79
CA TYR A 12 -14.41 -4.99 -11.93
C TYR A 12 -13.88 -3.54 -11.94
N PHE A 13 -13.62 -2.98 -13.12
CA PHE A 13 -13.14 -1.59 -13.23
C PHE A 13 -14.19 -0.57 -12.82
N TYR A 14 -15.46 -0.82 -13.14
CA TYR A 14 -16.58 0.05 -12.76
C TYR A 14 -16.71 0.17 -11.24
N LEU A 15 -16.59 -0.94 -10.49
CA LEU A 15 -16.64 -0.94 -9.03
C LEU A 15 -15.47 -0.17 -8.41
N GLN A 16 -14.26 -0.34 -8.95
CA GLN A 16 -13.11 0.49 -8.53
C GLN A 16 -13.40 1.99 -8.76
N PHE A 17 -13.97 2.33 -9.91
CA PHE A 17 -14.29 3.72 -10.25
C PHE A 17 -15.43 4.30 -9.38
N ILE A 18 -16.46 3.51 -9.04
CA ILE A 18 -17.52 3.95 -8.12
C ILE A 18 -16.93 4.30 -6.76
N LYS A 19 -16.08 3.43 -6.20
CA LYS A 19 -15.42 3.68 -4.91
C LYS A 19 -14.60 4.96 -4.96
N LEU A 20 -13.81 5.14 -6.03
CA LEU A 20 -13.04 6.35 -6.27
C LEU A 20 -13.94 7.59 -6.35
N ARG A 21 -15.04 7.54 -7.11
CA ARG A 21 -15.99 8.65 -7.28
C ARG A 21 -16.64 9.02 -5.94
N TYR A 22 -16.99 8.02 -5.13
CA TYR A 22 -17.55 8.24 -3.80
C TYR A 22 -16.56 8.97 -2.89
N LEU A 23 -15.32 8.51 -2.80
CA LEU A 23 -14.25 9.18 -2.04
C LEU A 23 -13.92 10.57 -2.60
N SER A 24 -14.01 10.73 -3.92
CA SER A 24 -13.79 12.02 -4.61
C SER A 24 -14.88 13.05 -4.27
N SER A 25 -16.10 12.60 -3.99
CA SER A 25 -17.24 13.47 -3.69
C SER A 25 -17.08 14.29 -2.40
N TYR A 26 -16.12 13.94 -1.55
CA TYR A 26 -15.77 14.69 -0.33
C TYR A 26 -14.98 15.98 -0.63
N PHE A 27 -14.49 16.15 -1.85
CA PHE A 27 -13.65 17.29 -2.24
C PHE A 27 -14.39 18.33 -3.10
N LYS A 28 -15.70 18.52 -2.85
CA LYS A 28 -16.65 19.32 -3.65
C LYS A 28 -16.29 20.78 -3.96
N ASN A 29 -15.22 21.36 -3.40
CA ASN A 29 -15.01 22.80 -3.49
C ASN A 29 -13.52 23.24 -3.51
N ARG A 30 -12.76 22.84 -4.53
CA ARG A 30 -11.36 23.31 -4.71
C ARG A 30 -11.09 23.58 -6.19
N LYS A 31 -10.44 24.73 -6.47
CA LYS A 31 -10.05 25.29 -7.79
C LYS A 31 -9.52 24.33 -8.88
N PHE A 32 -9.23 23.08 -8.54
CA PHE A 32 -8.85 22.00 -9.46
C PHE A 32 -10.04 21.05 -9.64
N ALA A 33 -11.10 21.53 -10.30
CA ALA A 33 -12.24 20.70 -10.67
C ALA A 33 -11.75 19.56 -11.57
N GLY A 34 -11.61 18.35 -11.01
CA GLY A 34 -11.18 17.14 -11.72
C GLY A 34 -9.99 16.38 -11.13
N THR A 35 -9.26 16.92 -10.15
CA THR A 35 -8.17 16.18 -9.47
C THR A 35 -8.33 16.21 -7.95
N ASN A 36 -8.04 15.08 -7.30
CA ASN A 36 -7.96 14.94 -5.85
C ASN A 36 -6.94 13.83 -5.50
N PRO A 37 -6.56 13.66 -4.22
CA PRO A 37 -5.53 12.70 -3.82
C PRO A 37 -5.81 11.26 -4.28
N PHE A 38 -7.07 10.82 -4.22
CA PHE A 38 -7.44 9.46 -4.65
C PHE A 38 -7.37 9.30 -6.17
N ILE A 39 -7.69 10.35 -6.94
CA ILE A 39 -7.51 10.33 -8.41
C ILE A 39 -6.02 10.26 -8.75
N ILE A 40 -5.17 11.00 -8.03
CA ILE A 40 -3.71 10.93 -8.22
C ILE A 40 -3.25 9.48 -8.00
N LEU A 41 -3.57 8.88 -6.84
CA LEU A 41 -3.24 7.48 -6.54
C LEU A 41 -3.77 6.51 -7.60
N PHE A 42 -5.02 6.69 -8.02
CA PHE A 42 -5.66 5.84 -9.02
C PHE A 42 -4.94 5.88 -10.37
N ILE A 43 -4.49 7.05 -10.83
CA ILE A 43 -3.78 7.20 -12.12
C ILE A 43 -2.46 6.43 -12.14
N PHE A 44 -1.73 6.41 -11.02
CA PHE A 44 -0.49 5.62 -10.93
C PHE A 44 -0.74 4.11 -10.75
N LYS A 45 -1.87 3.73 -10.15
CA LYS A 45 -2.23 2.31 -9.93
C LYS A 45 -2.88 1.66 -11.16
N LEU A 46 -3.72 2.39 -11.89
CA LEU A 46 -4.54 1.90 -12.99
C LEU A 46 -3.76 1.09 -14.05
N PRO A 47 -2.55 1.48 -14.49
CA PRO A 47 -1.80 0.70 -15.46
C PRO A 47 -1.48 -0.69 -14.94
N VAL A 48 -1.01 -0.80 -13.69
CA VAL A 48 -0.70 -2.08 -13.08
C VAL A 48 -1.95 -2.95 -13.00
N ASP A 49 -3.11 -2.37 -12.66
CA ASP A 49 -4.38 -3.10 -12.63
C ASP A 49 -4.84 -3.55 -14.04
N ILE A 50 -4.64 -2.72 -15.07
CA ILE A 50 -4.89 -3.09 -16.48
C ILE A 50 -3.97 -4.24 -16.91
N PHE A 51 -2.69 -4.19 -16.58
CA PHE A 51 -1.77 -5.26 -16.92
C PHE A 51 -2.13 -6.57 -16.20
N LYS A 52 -2.54 -6.51 -14.93
CA LYS A 52 -2.97 -7.70 -14.16
C LYS A 52 -4.25 -8.34 -14.69
N VAL A 53 -5.22 -7.54 -15.15
CA VAL A 53 -6.58 -8.01 -15.44
C VAL A 53 -6.84 -8.21 -16.94
N VAL A 54 -6.16 -7.46 -17.80
CA VAL A 54 -6.45 -7.41 -19.23
C VAL A 54 -5.25 -7.87 -20.05
N ILE A 55 -4.07 -7.28 -19.84
CA ILE A 55 -2.93 -7.51 -20.75
C ILE A 55 -2.18 -8.80 -20.42
N GLY A 56 -1.95 -9.13 -19.16
CA GLY A 56 -1.20 -10.30 -18.73
C GLY A 56 -1.86 -11.65 -19.03
N PRO A 57 -3.14 -11.86 -18.66
CA PRO A 57 -3.80 -13.16 -18.80
C PRO A 57 -3.72 -13.81 -20.19
N PRO A 58 -3.91 -13.10 -21.32
CA PRO A 58 -3.73 -13.63 -22.68
C PRO A 58 -2.38 -14.30 -22.97
N PHE A 59 -1.32 -13.98 -22.22
CA PHE A 59 0.02 -14.53 -22.43
C PHE A 59 0.37 -15.66 -21.47
N ILE A 60 -0.38 -15.79 -20.36
CA ILE A 60 -0.07 -16.74 -19.29
C ILE A 60 -1.02 -17.94 -19.33
N LEU A 61 -2.29 -17.71 -19.64
CA LEU A 61 -3.32 -18.75 -19.66
C LEU A 61 -3.58 -19.22 -21.10
N GLU A 62 -3.73 -20.52 -21.32
CA GLU A 62 -3.98 -21.11 -22.65
C GLU A 62 -5.21 -20.51 -23.36
N SER A 63 -6.26 -20.19 -22.59
CA SER A 63 -7.48 -19.52 -23.07
C SER A 63 -7.51 -18.02 -22.76
N GLY A 64 -6.42 -17.46 -22.23
CA GLY A 64 -6.31 -16.04 -21.91
C GLY A 64 -7.44 -15.51 -21.03
N ILE A 65 -8.07 -14.42 -21.48
CA ILE A 65 -9.24 -13.81 -20.83
C ILE A 65 -10.47 -14.71 -20.95
N ASP A 66 -10.53 -15.63 -21.90
CA ASP A 66 -11.66 -16.57 -22.04
C ASP A 66 -11.59 -17.78 -21.10
N ASN A 67 -10.55 -17.86 -20.26
CA ASN A 67 -10.45 -18.90 -19.24
C ASN A 67 -11.59 -18.76 -18.20
N ILE A 68 -12.39 -19.82 -18.04
CA ILE A 68 -13.58 -19.78 -17.17
C ILE A 68 -13.22 -19.55 -15.69
N TYR A 69 -12.16 -20.18 -15.19
CA TYR A 69 -11.75 -20.09 -13.79
C TYR A 69 -11.07 -18.76 -13.46
N TYR A 70 -10.35 -18.19 -14.42
CA TYR A 70 -9.89 -16.81 -14.35
C TYR A 70 -11.07 -15.83 -14.24
N ASN A 71 -12.11 -16.01 -15.05
CA ASN A 71 -13.31 -15.18 -14.95
C ASN A 71 -14.02 -15.33 -13.62
N ILE A 72 -14.08 -16.55 -13.08
CA ILE A 72 -14.60 -16.75 -11.72
C ILE A 72 -13.76 -15.96 -10.70
N ALA A 73 -12.43 -15.96 -10.81
CA ALA A 73 -11.59 -15.17 -9.92
C ALA A 73 -11.88 -13.65 -10.00
N ILE A 74 -12.07 -13.12 -11.21
CA ILE A 74 -12.48 -11.72 -11.41
C ILE A 74 -13.89 -11.44 -10.87
N LEU A 75 -14.82 -12.38 -11.05
CA LEU A 75 -16.20 -12.24 -10.56
C LEU A 75 -16.23 -12.20 -9.03
N ILE A 76 -15.56 -13.15 -8.38
CA ILE A 76 -15.47 -13.23 -6.93
C ILE A 76 -14.77 -11.98 -6.36
N THR A 77 -13.75 -11.47 -7.04
CA THR A 77 -13.12 -10.21 -6.67
C THR A 77 -14.08 -9.03 -6.81
N SER A 78 -14.89 -9.00 -7.88
CA SER A 78 -15.92 -7.98 -8.09
C SER A 78 -16.99 -8.01 -6.99
N VAL A 79 -17.42 -9.20 -6.55
CA VAL A 79 -18.33 -9.34 -5.40
C VAL A 79 -17.70 -8.73 -4.14
N SER A 80 -16.44 -9.03 -3.84
CA SER A 80 -15.75 -8.44 -2.69
C SER A 80 -15.60 -6.92 -2.82
N LEU A 81 -15.28 -6.38 -4.00
CA LEU A 81 -15.22 -4.94 -4.24
C LEU A 81 -16.56 -4.23 -4.01
N LEU A 82 -17.67 -4.84 -4.41
CA LEU A 82 -19.00 -4.31 -4.15
C LEU A 82 -19.31 -4.27 -2.64
N VAL A 83 -19.03 -5.36 -1.93
CA VAL A 83 -19.25 -5.46 -0.48
C VAL A 83 -18.36 -4.49 0.28
N ASP A 84 -17.10 -4.36 -0.13
CA ASP A 84 -16.13 -3.42 0.42
C ASP A 84 -16.59 -1.95 0.22
N TYR A 85 -17.20 -1.64 -0.92
CA TYR A 85 -17.86 -0.35 -1.15
C TYR A 85 -19.05 -0.13 -0.20
N LEU A 86 -19.87 -1.14 0.05
CA LEU A 86 -20.98 -1.05 1.01
C LEU A 86 -20.48 -0.84 2.44
N LEU A 87 -19.42 -1.54 2.84
CA LEU A 87 -18.77 -1.35 4.14
C LEU A 87 -18.24 0.08 4.29
N LEU A 88 -17.60 0.65 3.26
CA LEU A 88 -17.17 2.04 3.25
C LEU A 88 -18.35 3.01 3.46
N ARG A 89 -19.49 2.79 2.80
CA ARG A 89 -20.70 3.61 3.01
C ARG A 89 -21.23 3.47 4.42
N PHE A 90 -21.26 2.26 4.96
CA PHE A 90 -21.69 2.00 6.33
C PHE A 90 -20.78 2.70 7.35
N ALA A 91 -19.45 2.53 7.22
CA ALA A 91 -18.46 3.21 8.04
C ALA A 91 -18.59 4.73 7.98
N PHE A 92 -18.93 5.28 6.81
CA PHE A 92 -19.22 6.71 6.67
C PHE A 92 -20.47 7.15 7.45
N LEU A 93 -21.57 6.41 7.37
CA LEU A 93 -22.79 6.70 8.14
C LEU A 93 -22.50 6.71 9.65
N VAL A 94 -21.77 5.70 10.13
CA VAL A 94 -21.34 5.63 11.54
C VAL A 94 -20.40 6.78 11.88
N SER A 95 -19.41 7.06 11.02
CA SER A 95 -18.47 8.16 11.20
C SER A 95 -19.20 9.49 11.35
N ASN A 96 -20.22 9.80 10.54
CA ASN A 96 -20.96 11.05 10.65
C ASN A 96 -21.69 11.21 11.97
N LYS A 97 -22.20 10.12 12.55
CA LYS A 97 -22.85 10.12 13.86
C LYS A 97 -21.84 10.31 15.00
N TYR A 98 -20.63 9.76 14.86
CA TYR A 98 -19.59 9.79 15.87
C TYR A 98 -18.34 10.53 15.39
N THR A 99 -18.20 11.82 15.74
CA THR A 99 -17.01 12.61 15.43
C THR A 99 -15.98 12.53 16.54
N PHE A 100 -14.79 11.99 16.25
CA PHE A 100 -13.68 11.97 17.22
C PHE A 100 -12.97 13.31 17.38
N THR A 101 -13.25 14.29 16.51
CA THR A 101 -12.69 15.64 16.56
C THR A 101 -13.28 16.51 17.68
N SER A 102 -14.29 16.04 18.42
CA SER A 102 -14.89 16.77 19.52
C SER A 102 -14.04 16.66 20.80
N TYR A 103 -13.28 17.74 21.06
CA TYR A 103 -12.70 18.20 22.33
C TYR A 103 -11.42 17.52 22.89
N ASN A 104 -11.31 16.19 23.02
CA ASN A 104 -10.20 15.62 23.83
C ASN A 104 -8.88 15.30 23.08
N LEU A 105 -8.90 15.22 21.74
CA LEU A 105 -7.72 14.85 20.93
C LEU A 105 -7.15 16.03 20.13
N ASN A 106 -7.63 17.25 20.37
CA ASN A 106 -7.25 18.44 19.61
C ASN A 106 -5.93 19.05 20.13
N ILE A 107 -4.83 18.31 19.97
CA ILE A 107 -3.50 18.74 20.38
C ILE A 107 -2.92 19.62 19.28
N LYS A 108 -2.70 20.90 19.60
CA LYS A 108 -2.10 21.86 18.68
C LYS A 108 -0.64 21.52 18.42
N THR A 109 -0.26 21.45 17.15
CA THR A 109 1.13 21.31 16.73
C THR A 109 1.83 22.67 16.78
N ARG A 110 3.14 22.67 17.04
CA ARG A 110 3.97 23.89 16.98
C ARG A 110 4.94 23.77 15.82
N TYR A 111 4.79 24.65 14.84
CA TYR A 111 5.55 24.63 13.58
C TYR A 111 7.06 24.43 13.75
N SER A 112 7.72 25.24 14.60
CA SER A 112 9.18 25.13 14.80
C SER A 112 9.59 23.76 15.34
N LYS A 113 8.78 23.19 16.23
CA LYS A 113 9.04 21.89 16.86
C LYS A 113 8.82 20.72 15.90
N MET A 114 7.86 20.85 14.99
CA MET A 114 7.64 19.85 13.95
C MET A 114 8.84 19.78 12.99
N ILE A 115 9.49 20.90 12.65
CA ILE A 115 10.74 20.86 11.86
C ILE A 115 11.82 20.06 12.58
N TYR A 116 12.05 20.29 13.88
CA TYR A 116 13.01 19.50 14.65
C TYR A 116 12.63 18.02 14.71
N ALA A 117 11.34 17.70 14.86
CA ALA A 117 10.87 16.32 14.82
C ALA A 117 11.17 15.65 13.46
N SER A 118 10.97 16.36 12.34
CA SER A 118 11.38 15.87 11.02
C SER A 118 12.88 15.57 10.96
N ILE A 119 13.74 16.47 11.48
CA ILE A 119 15.19 16.26 11.52
C ILE A 119 15.55 15.02 12.35
N VAL A 120 14.91 14.83 13.51
CA VAL A 120 15.10 13.64 14.34
C VAL A 120 14.75 12.37 13.57
N PHE A 121 13.60 12.32 12.90
CA PHE A 121 13.22 11.16 12.10
C PHE A 121 14.14 10.95 10.89
N TYR A 122 14.67 12.02 10.29
CA TYR A 122 15.64 11.91 9.20
C TYR A 122 16.98 11.33 9.69
N PHE A 123 17.40 11.72 10.89
CA PHE A 123 18.56 11.12 11.55
C PHE A 123 18.33 9.64 11.88
N LEU A 124 17.15 9.27 12.39
CA LEU A 124 16.78 7.86 12.64
C LEU A 124 16.75 7.04 11.35
N PHE A 125 16.36 7.65 10.22
CA PHE A 125 16.52 7.04 8.90
C PHE A 125 17.98 6.73 8.61
N PHE A 126 18.88 7.70 8.74
CA PHE A 126 20.32 7.47 8.48
C PHE A 126 20.93 6.45 9.42
N LEU A 127 20.55 6.46 10.70
CA LEU A 127 20.99 5.46 11.66
C LEU A 127 20.54 4.05 11.23
N SER A 128 19.27 3.89 10.86
CA SER A 128 18.73 2.61 10.39
C SER A 128 19.38 2.17 9.08
N PHE A 129 19.60 3.10 8.14
CA PHE A 129 20.28 2.84 6.89
C PHE A 129 21.75 2.47 7.08
N PHE A 130 22.44 3.12 8.01
CA PHE A 130 23.82 2.79 8.35
C PHE A 130 23.92 1.38 8.94
N LEU A 131 23.03 1.02 9.87
CA LEU A 131 22.96 -0.33 10.45
C LEU A 131 22.64 -1.39 9.39
N LEU A 132 21.70 -1.11 8.49
CA LEU A 132 21.38 -1.98 7.36
C LEU A 132 22.59 -2.17 6.44
N SER A 133 23.22 -1.08 6.01
CA SER A 133 24.31 -1.16 5.03
C SER A 133 25.57 -1.79 5.60
N SER A 134 25.83 -1.58 6.89
CA SER A 134 27.02 -2.09 7.58
C SER A 134 26.92 -3.58 7.94
N SER A 135 25.74 -4.19 7.89
CA SER A 135 25.58 -5.59 8.30
C SER A 135 26.24 -6.60 7.35
N SER A 136 26.33 -6.28 6.05
CA SER A 136 26.76 -7.26 5.04
C SER A 136 27.43 -6.68 3.79
N PHE A 137 26.97 -5.54 3.27
CA PHE A 137 27.49 -5.00 1.99
C PHE A 137 28.53 -3.87 2.18
N GLY A 138 28.45 -3.15 3.30
CA GLY A 138 29.21 -1.93 3.55
C GLY A 138 28.52 -0.68 3.01
N PHE A 139 28.62 0.43 3.76
CA PHE A 139 27.95 1.69 3.45
C PHE A 139 28.29 2.27 2.06
N LEU A 140 29.59 2.31 1.71
CA LEU A 140 30.05 2.86 0.43
C LEU A 140 29.59 2.01 -0.76
N ASN A 141 29.59 0.68 -0.61
CA ASN A 141 29.12 -0.23 -1.65
C ASN A 141 27.61 -0.06 -1.86
N TRP A 142 26.85 0.09 -0.77
CA TRP A 142 25.41 0.34 -0.85
C TRP A 142 25.09 1.63 -1.58
N ILE A 143 25.88 2.71 -1.41
CA ILE A 143 25.69 3.95 -2.16
C ILE A 143 25.96 3.76 -3.65
N LYS A 144 27.00 2.99 -4.01
CA LYS A 144 27.38 2.74 -5.40
C LYS A 144 26.36 1.86 -6.12
N ASP A 145 25.87 0.82 -5.45
CA ASP A 145 24.86 -0.09 -5.99
C ASP A 145 23.76 -0.43 -4.96
N PRO A 146 22.79 0.49 -4.77
CA PRO A 146 21.70 0.28 -3.83
C PRO A 146 20.82 -0.92 -4.19
N ARG A 147 20.76 -1.29 -5.48
CA ARG A 147 19.88 -2.34 -5.98
C ARG A 147 20.39 -3.72 -5.55
N THR A 148 21.68 -3.96 -5.72
CA THR A 148 22.34 -5.18 -5.24
C THR A 148 22.27 -5.28 -3.72
N GLY A 149 22.50 -4.17 -3.01
CA GLY A 149 22.31 -4.11 -1.56
C GLY A 149 20.90 -4.56 -1.12
N TYR A 150 19.87 -4.00 -1.76
CA TYR A 150 18.48 -4.36 -1.47
C TYR A 150 18.13 -5.83 -1.79
N GLN A 151 18.57 -6.34 -2.94
CA GLN A 151 18.18 -7.67 -3.41
C GLN A 151 18.93 -8.80 -2.69
N LEU A 152 20.23 -8.64 -2.44
CA LEU A 152 21.09 -9.72 -1.97
C LEU A 152 21.52 -9.57 -0.51
N HIS A 153 21.61 -8.34 0.00
CA HIS A 153 22.28 -8.07 1.28
C HIS A 153 21.33 -7.67 2.43
N ARG A 154 20.02 -7.66 2.17
CA ARG A 154 18.98 -7.34 3.18
C ARG A 154 18.71 -8.49 4.15
N MET A 155 19.06 -9.73 3.80
CA MET A 155 18.80 -10.91 4.63
C MET A 155 19.45 -10.77 6.02
N GLY A 156 18.71 -11.06 7.09
CA GLY A 156 19.18 -10.88 8.48
C GLY A 156 19.11 -9.45 9.05
N ALA A 157 19.01 -8.43 8.19
CA ALA A 157 18.96 -7.00 8.58
C ALA A 157 17.69 -6.28 8.08
N GLY A 158 16.69 -7.01 7.59
CA GLY A 158 15.48 -6.46 6.95
C GLY A 158 14.67 -5.51 7.84
N GLN A 159 14.71 -5.71 9.16
CA GLN A 159 14.08 -4.80 10.14
C GLN A 159 14.60 -3.37 10.03
N PHE A 160 15.90 -3.18 9.81
CA PHE A 160 16.50 -1.86 9.68
C PHE A 160 16.06 -1.17 8.38
N TRP A 161 15.88 -1.94 7.30
CA TRP A 161 15.33 -1.43 6.04
C TRP A 161 13.87 -0.96 6.21
N VAL A 162 13.04 -1.74 6.90
CA VAL A 162 11.64 -1.38 7.19
C VAL A 162 11.55 -0.11 8.06
N PHE A 163 12.39 -0.01 9.10
CA PHE A 163 12.45 1.18 9.95
C PHE A 163 12.99 2.40 9.20
N ALA A 164 14.03 2.24 8.37
CA ALA A 164 14.56 3.32 7.54
C ALA A 164 13.45 3.95 6.68
N ILE A 165 12.67 3.13 5.96
CA ILE A 165 11.57 3.61 5.12
C ILE A 165 10.54 4.37 5.94
N SER A 166 10.11 3.78 7.08
CA SER A 166 9.08 4.38 7.92
C SER A 166 9.54 5.71 8.51
N PHE A 167 10.80 5.81 8.97
CA PHE A 167 11.38 7.06 9.47
C PHE A 167 11.52 8.13 8.38
N LEU A 168 11.98 7.75 7.19
CA LEU A 168 12.08 8.66 6.04
C LEU A 168 10.70 9.22 5.66
N SER A 169 9.69 8.35 5.65
CA SER A 169 8.29 8.68 5.35
C SER A 169 7.69 9.67 6.35
N VAL A 170 7.87 9.39 7.65
CA VAL A 170 7.45 10.29 8.74
C VAL A 170 8.15 11.63 8.62
N SER A 171 9.47 11.62 8.42
CA SER A 171 10.26 12.84 8.30
C SER A 171 9.79 13.70 7.13
N PHE A 172 9.63 13.12 5.94
CA PHE A 172 9.18 13.84 4.75
C PHE A 172 7.77 14.41 4.93
N THR A 173 6.87 13.64 5.53
CA THR A 173 5.49 14.06 5.80
C THR A 173 5.44 15.24 6.76
N ILE A 174 6.17 15.19 7.86
CA ILE A 174 6.25 16.30 8.82
C ILE A 174 6.81 17.55 8.12
N PHE A 175 7.89 17.38 7.37
CA PHE A 175 8.55 18.46 6.69
C PHE A 175 7.65 19.12 5.63
N ALA A 176 6.92 18.31 4.87
CA ALA A 176 6.01 18.75 3.83
C ALA A 176 4.92 19.72 4.34
N PHE A 177 4.45 19.50 5.56
CA PHE A 177 3.48 20.36 6.25
C PHE A 177 4.13 21.47 7.07
N SER A 178 5.41 21.31 7.44
CA SER A 178 6.16 22.26 8.25
C SER A 178 7.01 23.24 7.44
N VAL A 179 6.85 23.33 6.12
CA VAL A 179 7.56 24.33 5.31
C VAL A 179 6.60 25.36 4.75
N LYS A 180 6.91 26.65 4.94
CA LYS A 180 6.06 27.77 4.49
C LYS A 180 5.94 27.87 2.96
N LYS A 181 7.05 27.84 2.22
CA LYS A 181 7.07 28.09 0.77
C LYS A 181 7.10 26.80 -0.06
N ASN A 182 6.39 26.76 -1.18
CA ASN A 182 6.37 25.61 -2.08
C ASN A 182 7.72 25.36 -2.77
N ILE A 183 8.52 26.41 -3.02
CA ILE A 183 9.86 26.26 -3.60
C ILE A 183 10.78 25.45 -2.70
N ASN A 184 10.73 25.70 -1.39
CA ASN A 184 11.49 24.92 -0.41
C ASN A 184 11.06 23.45 -0.42
N LEU A 185 9.76 23.16 -0.58
CA LEU A 185 9.26 21.79 -0.71
C LEU A 185 9.84 21.10 -1.96
N ILE A 186 9.90 21.80 -3.10
CA ILE A 186 10.48 21.28 -4.34
C ILE A 186 11.99 21.03 -4.17
N MET A 187 12.73 21.97 -3.60
CA MET A 187 14.17 21.80 -3.37
C MET A 187 14.46 20.63 -2.44
N LEU A 188 13.65 20.47 -1.40
CA LEU A 188 13.82 19.38 -0.44
C LEU A 188 13.32 18.04 -0.96
N LEU A 189 12.51 17.97 -2.01
CA LEU A 189 12.19 16.70 -2.65
C LEU A 189 13.46 15.95 -3.08
N VAL A 190 14.48 16.66 -3.57
CA VAL A 190 15.72 16.06 -4.11
C VAL A 190 16.45 15.19 -3.08
N PRO A 191 16.83 15.67 -1.88
CA PRO A 191 17.49 14.82 -0.89
C PRO A 191 16.61 13.64 -0.44
N TYR A 192 15.28 13.81 -0.31
CA TYR A 192 14.40 12.69 0.06
C TYR A 192 14.27 11.64 -1.05
N LEU A 193 14.25 12.04 -2.32
CA LEU A 193 14.27 11.09 -3.45
C LEU A 193 15.60 10.35 -3.52
N TYR A 194 16.72 11.02 -3.23
CA TYR A 194 18.02 10.37 -3.13
C TYR A 194 18.04 9.35 -1.97
N SER A 195 17.56 9.73 -0.79
CA SER A 195 17.41 8.79 0.34
C SER A 195 16.49 7.61 0.03
N ALA A 196 15.40 7.84 -0.70
CA ALA A 196 14.51 6.79 -1.17
C ALA A 196 15.20 5.87 -2.19
N TYR A 197 16.03 6.44 -3.07
CA TYR A 197 16.83 5.68 -4.03
C TYR A 197 17.85 4.76 -3.36
N LEU A 198 18.50 5.22 -2.28
CA LEU A 198 19.43 4.41 -1.48
C LEU A 198 18.78 3.14 -0.90
N LEU A 199 17.46 3.09 -0.76
CA LEU A 199 16.76 1.89 -0.29
C LEU A 199 16.61 0.81 -1.36
N GLY A 200 17.07 1.05 -2.60
CA GLY A 200 17.20 0.07 -3.68
C GLY A 200 15.90 -0.38 -4.34
N SER A 201 14.76 0.24 -3.97
CA SER A 201 13.45 -0.04 -4.53
C SER A 201 12.87 1.16 -5.26
N LYS A 202 12.68 1.00 -6.58
CA LYS A 202 12.09 2.02 -7.47
C LYS A 202 10.65 2.37 -7.07
N GLY A 203 9.91 1.41 -6.52
CA GLY A 203 8.57 1.65 -5.99
C GLY A 203 8.56 2.70 -4.87
N ILE A 204 9.57 2.69 -4.00
CA ILE A 204 9.69 3.67 -2.91
C ILE A 204 9.87 5.08 -3.48
N VAL A 205 10.77 5.25 -4.45
CA VAL A 205 10.97 6.55 -5.13
C VAL A 205 9.66 7.05 -5.75
N LEU A 206 8.91 6.16 -6.42
CA LEU A 206 7.63 6.50 -7.03
C LEU A 206 6.59 6.96 -5.99
N GLU A 207 6.44 6.24 -4.88
CA GLU A 207 5.49 6.62 -3.82
C GLU A 207 5.85 7.97 -3.18
N PHE A 208 7.13 8.29 -2.99
CA PHE A 208 7.53 9.62 -2.53
C PHE A 208 7.15 10.73 -3.52
N LEU A 209 7.26 10.47 -4.84
CA LEU A 209 6.77 11.38 -5.88
C LEU A 209 5.25 11.53 -5.86
N VAL A 210 4.52 10.41 -5.73
CA VAL A 210 3.04 10.41 -5.65
C VAL A 210 2.57 11.18 -4.44
N PHE A 211 3.16 10.93 -3.26
CA PHE A 211 2.88 11.68 -2.05
C PHE A 211 3.19 13.18 -2.20
N PHE A 212 4.31 13.53 -2.84
CA PHE A 212 4.63 14.93 -3.13
C PHE A 212 3.55 15.62 -3.99
N LEU A 213 2.99 14.94 -4.99
CA LEU A 213 1.85 15.45 -5.78
C LEU A 213 0.60 15.66 -4.92
N ILE A 214 0.31 14.73 -4.00
CA ILE A 214 -0.80 14.85 -3.04
C ILE A 214 -0.59 16.07 -2.13
N VAL A 215 0.61 16.27 -1.59
CA VAL A 215 0.95 17.43 -0.76
C VAL A 215 0.78 18.73 -1.54
N LEU A 216 1.28 18.82 -2.76
CA LEU A 216 1.11 20.01 -3.61
C LEU A 216 -0.36 20.31 -3.88
N TRP A 217 -1.18 19.27 -4.06
CA TRP A 217 -2.63 19.42 -4.18
C TRP A 217 -3.26 19.98 -2.91
N ILE A 218 -2.91 19.44 -1.73
CA ILE A 218 -3.40 19.92 -0.43
C ILE A 218 -3.00 21.38 -0.20
N ARG A 219 -1.77 21.75 -0.56
CA ARG A 219 -1.22 23.11 -0.48
C ARG A 219 -1.74 24.06 -1.57
N ARG A 220 -2.61 23.59 -2.47
CA ARG A 220 -3.21 24.36 -3.58
C ARG A 220 -2.17 25.01 -4.48
N PHE A 221 -1.09 24.30 -4.80
CA PHE A 221 -0.02 24.85 -5.63
C PHE A 221 -0.52 25.16 -7.05
N LYS A 222 -0.35 26.42 -7.51
CA LYS A 222 -0.88 26.90 -8.79
C LYS A 222 -0.38 26.10 -10.00
N ASN A 223 0.87 25.64 -9.95
CA ASN A 223 1.50 24.93 -11.07
C ASN A 223 1.39 23.40 -10.98
N LEU A 224 0.54 22.87 -10.09
CA LEU A 224 0.34 21.43 -9.91
C LEU A 224 0.05 20.73 -11.25
N ARG A 225 -0.83 21.28 -12.09
CA ARG A 225 -1.17 20.67 -13.39
C ARG A 225 0.06 20.49 -14.29
N LYS A 226 0.97 21.47 -14.32
CA LYS A 226 2.20 21.39 -15.12
C LYS A 226 3.14 20.31 -14.58
N ILE A 227 3.33 20.27 -13.25
CA ILE A 227 4.14 19.23 -12.60
C ILE A 227 3.53 17.85 -12.88
N PHE A 228 2.22 17.70 -12.69
CA PHE A 228 1.51 16.44 -12.93
C PHE A 228 1.67 15.93 -14.36
N LEU A 229 1.51 16.81 -15.36
CA LEU A 229 1.70 16.48 -16.78
C LEU A 229 3.13 16.06 -17.14
N ILE A 230 4.13 16.41 -16.33
CA ILE A 230 5.52 16.00 -16.52
C ILE A 230 5.82 14.72 -15.73
N THR A 231 5.47 14.71 -14.44
CA THR A 231 5.79 13.62 -13.52
C THR A 231 5.11 12.31 -13.90
N VAL A 232 3.85 12.37 -14.36
CA VAL A 232 3.12 11.15 -14.74
C VAL A 232 3.79 10.48 -15.95
N PRO A 233 3.93 11.10 -17.14
CA PRO A 233 4.61 10.47 -18.27
C PRO A 233 6.04 10.02 -17.95
N LEU A 234 6.79 10.81 -17.17
CA LEU A 234 8.14 10.43 -16.76
C LEU A 234 8.15 9.17 -15.89
N ALA A 235 7.26 9.07 -14.90
CA ALA A 235 7.14 7.88 -14.07
C ALA A 235 6.75 6.65 -14.90
N PHE A 236 5.81 6.80 -15.83
CA PHE A 236 5.43 5.74 -16.77
C PHE A 236 6.58 5.32 -17.67
N LEU A 237 7.31 6.28 -18.24
CA LEU A 237 8.49 6.01 -19.06
C LEU A 237 9.54 5.24 -18.26
N LEU A 238 9.83 5.67 -17.03
CA LEU A 238 10.78 5.00 -16.14
C LEU A 238 10.31 3.59 -15.77
N MET A 239 9.00 3.40 -15.53
CA MET A 239 8.42 2.07 -15.32
C MET A 239 8.64 1.20 -16.56
N ILE A 240 8.29 1.69 -17.75
CA ILE A 240 8.43 0.96 -19.02
C ILE A 240 9.90 0.60 -19.28
N ILE A 241 10.83 1.56 -19.21
CA ILE A 241 12.27 1.33 -19.38
C ILE A 241 12.75 0.27 -18.39
N ASN A 242 12.31 0.35 -17.13
CA ASN A 242 12.66 -0.64 -16.11
C ASN A 242 12.09 -2.04 -16.42
N PHE A 243 10.84 -2.14 -16.86
CA PHE A 243 10.23 -3.41 -17.24
C PHE A 243 10.99 -4.07 -18.40
N PHE A 244 11.38 -3.29 -19.41
CA PHE A 244 12.14 -3.81 -20.55
C PHE A 244 13.62 -4.11 -20.23
N THR A 245 14.27 -3.32 -19.39
CA THR A 245 15.67 -3.56 -18.99
C THR A 245 15.82 -4.73 -18.03
N SER A 246 14.87 -4.93 -17.11
CA SER A 246 14.90 -6.05 -16.16
C SER A 246 14.68 -7.42 -16.84
N ALA A 247 13.88 -7.45 -17.91
CA ALA A 247 13.69 -8.66 -18.70
C ALA A 247 14.81 -8.90 -19.73
N GLY A 248 15.42 -7.84 -20.27
CA GLY A 248 16.54 -7.96 -21.21
C GLY A 248 17.89 -8.35 -20.58
N TYR A 249 18.04 -8.31 -19.25
CA TYR A 249 19.32 -8.61 -18.59
C TYR A 249 19.58 -10.12 -18.44
N ASN A 250 18.52 -10.96 -18.40
CA ASN A 250 18.65 -12.41 -18.16
C ASN A 250 18.64 -13.25 -19.44
N SER A 251 18.20 -12.70 -20.56
CA SER A 251 18.17 -13.36 -21.87
C SER A 251 18.60 -12.33 -22.89
N GLY A 252 19.69 -12.56 -23.63
CA GLY A 252 20.20 -11.65 -24.68
C GLY A 252 19.23 -11.33 -25.84
N THR A 253 17.94 -11.66 -25.68
CA THR A 253 16.80 -11.32 -26.51
C THR A 253 15.69 -10.75 -25.60
N MET A 254 15.02 -9.67 -26.03
CA MET A 254 13.83 -9.16 -25.33
C MET A 254 12.70 -10.19 -25.44
N ASP A 255 12.63 -11.14 -24.49
CA ASP A 255 11.50 -12.05 -24.41
C ASP A 255 10.32 -11.36 -23.73
N TYR A 256 9.46 -10.75 -24.54
CA TYR A 256 8.24 -10.09 -24.08
C TYR A 256 7.33 -11.01 -23.25
N LYS A 257 7.41 -12.34 -23.43
CA LYS A 257 6.64 -13.30 -22.62
C LYS A 257 7.08 -13.30 -21.15
N SER A 258 8.38 -13.17 -20.88
CA SER A 258 8.92 -13.08 -19.51
C SER A 258 8.48 -11.82 -18.75
N ILE A 259 8.21 -10.72 -19.47
CA ILE A 259 7.68 -9.48 -18.87
C ILE A 259 6.21 -9.67 -18.50
N LEU A 260 5.44 -10.28 -19.40
CA LEU A 260 4.01 -10.44 -19.26
C LEU A 260 3.67 -11.51 -18.23
N SER A 261 4.52 -12.52 -18.06
CA SER A 261 4.39 -13.53 -17.00
C SER A 261 4.52 -12.97 -15.58
N TYR A 262 5.08 -11.76 -15.41
CA TYR A 262 5.10 -11.07 -14.11
C TYR A 262 3.72 -10.61 -13.63
N PHE A 263 2.70 -10.65 -14.51
CA PHE A 263 1.32 -10.27 -14.20
C PHE A 263 0.42 -11.50 -13.97
N ASP A 264 0.94 -12.50 -13.27
CA ASP A 264 0.29 -13.78 -12.92
C ASP A 264 -0.72 -13.71 -11.75
N TYR A 265 -1.15 -12.51 -11.37
CA TYR A 265 -1.84 -12.24 -10.11
C TYR A 265 -3.07 -13.13 -9.82
N TYR A 266 -3.83 -13.54 -10.84
CA TYR A 266 -5.02 -14.40 -10.70
C TYR A 266 -4.80 -15.84 -11.16
N VAL A 267 -3.59 -16.23 -11.56
CA VAL A 267 -3.30 -17.58 -12.08
C VAL A 267 -3.53 -18.64 -11.00
N ASN A 268 -2.93 -18.44 -9.82
CA ASN A 268 -3.13 -19.35 -8.68
C ASN A 268 -4.60 -19.38 -8.23
N SER A 269 -5.31 -18.25 -8.30
CA SER A 269 -6.74 -18.20 -8.00
C SER A 269 -7.56 -18.99 -9.00
N ALA A 270 -7.25 -18.89 -10.29
CA ALA A 270 -7.89 -19.70 -11.32
C ALA A 270 -7.63 -21.20 -11.08
N MET A 271 -6.42 -21.58 -10.66
CA MET A 271 -6.10 -22.96 -10.27
C MET A 271 -6.95 -23.42 -9.09
N TYR A 272 -7.09 -22.59 -8.05
CA TYR A 272 -7.97 -22.87 -6.91
C TYR A 272 -9.42 -23.14 -7.34
N TYR A 273 -10.01 -22.23 -8.12
CA TYR A 273 -11.41 -22.40 -8.54
C TYR A 273 -11.59 -23.62 -9.44
N LYS A 274 -10.61 -23.94 -10.29
CA LYS A 274 -10.63 -25.15 -11.10
C LYS A 274 -10.78 -26.41 -10.24
N GLU A 275 -9.92 -26.57 -9.25
CA GLU A 275 -9.99 -27.73 -8.36
C GLU A 275 -11.28 -27.76 -7.53
N TYR A 276 -11.74 -26.60 -7.05
CA TYR A 276 -12.99 -26.52 -6.28
C TYR A 276 -14.20 -27.00 -7.08
N TYR A 277 -14.38 -26.48 -8.31
CA TYR A 277 -15.51 -26.89 -9.15
C TYR A 277 -15.37 -28.30 -9.73
N ALA A 278 -14.15 -28.84 -9.79
CA ALA A 278 -13.90 -30.23 -10.12
C ALA A 278 -14.14 -31.20 -8.95
N GLY A 279 -14.37 -30.70 -7.74
CA GLY A 279 -14.51 -31.51 -6.52
C GLY A 279 -13.17 -32.02 -5.96
N GLY A 280 -12.04 -31.44 -6.37
CA GLY A 280 -10.70 -31.80 -5.90
C GLY A 280 -10.35 -31.20 -4.53
N ILE A 281 -10.97 -30.08 -4.17
CA ILE A 281 -10.76 -29.40 -2.88
C ILE A 281 -12.09 -28.97 -2.26
N ASP A 282 -12.30 -29.36 -1.00
CA ASP A 282 -13.46 -28.94 -0.22
C ASP A 282 -13.28 -27.56 0.40
N LEU A 283 -14.39 -27.00 0.87
CA LEU A 283 -14.34 -25.80 1.72
C LEU A 283 -13.68 -26.12 3.07
N PHE A 284 -13.03 -25.13 3.64
CA PHE A 284 -12.29 -25.22 4.91
C PHE A 284 -13.16 -24.88 6.13
N TYR A 285 -14.41 -24.46 5.93
CA TYR A 285 -15.44 -24.24 6.96
C TYR A 285 -14.97 -23.39 8.16
N GLY A 286 -14.17 -22.36 7.91
CA GLY A 286 -13.69 -21.40 8.92
C GLY A 286 -12.28 -21.68 9.44
N LYS A 287 -11.68 -22.82 9.08
CA LYS A 287 -10.31 -23.16 9.48
C LYS A 287 -9.31 -22.11 9.01
N ILE A 288 -9.48 -21.54 7.81
CA ILE A 288 -8.59 -20.49 7.30
C ILE A 288 -8.74 -19.23 8.17
N TYR A 289 -9.97 -18.74 8.37
CA TYR A 289 -10.24 -17.54 9.15
C TYR A 289 -9.74 -17.63 10.59
N PHE A 290 -10.04 -18.72 11.31
CA PHE A 290 -9.65 -18.85 12.72
C PHE A 290 -8.15 -19.12 12.90
N SER A 291 -7.49 -19.80 11.96
CA SER A 291 -6.05 -20.00 12.05
C SER A 291 -5.26 -18.74 11.70
N GLU A 292 -5.82 -17.80 10.93
CA GLU A 292 -5.16 -16.53 10.57
C GLU A 292 -4.68 -15.73 11.79
N PHE A 293 -5.28 -15.88 12.97
CA PHE A 293 -4.81 -15.24 14.20
C PHE A 293 -3.36 -15.62 14.59
N TRP A 294 -2.84 -16.77 14.10
CA TRP A 294 -1.42 -17.12 14.24
C TRP A 294 -0.48 -16.17 13.51
N SER A 295 -0.97 -15.37 12.55
CA SER A 295 -0.19 -14.31 11.90
C SER A 295 0.19 -13.18 12.86
N LEU A 296 -0.59 -12.97 13.93
CA LEU A 296 -0.37 -11.93 14.94
C LEU A 296 0.75 -12.27 15.92
N VAL A 297 1.16 -13.54 16.00
CA VAL A 297 2.21 -14.02 16.91
C VAL A 297 3.52 -14.14 16.12
N PRO A 298 4.51 -13.26 16.33
CA PRO A 298 5.82 -13.37 15.69
C PRO A 298 6.50 -14.70 16.05
N ARG A 299 7.08 -15.38 15.06
CA ARG A 299 7.79 -16.67 15.28
C ARG A 299 8.96 -16.53 16.27
N GLY A 300 9.53 -15.33 16.40
CA GLY A 300 10.57 -15.04 17.41
C GLY A 300 10.07 -15.13 18.86
N PHE A 301 8.78 -14.86 19.12
CA PHE A 301 8.18 -15.01 20.45
C PHE A 301 7.60 -16.40 20.69
N TYR A 302 7.15 -17.08 19.63
CA TYR A 302 6.64 -18.44 19.71
C TYR A 302 7.20 -19.28 18.55
N PRO A 303 8.40 -19.88 18.71
CA PRO A 303 9.09 -20.62 17.66
C PRO A 303 8.26 -21.79 17.09
N ASN A 304 7.51 -22.46 17.96
CA ASN A 304 6.70 -23.63 17.65
C ASN A 304 5.37 -23.30 16.97
N LYS A 305 5.12 -22.06 16.52
CA LYS A 305 3.85 -21.74 15.86
C LYS A 305 3.68 -22.55 14.58
N PRO A 306 2.46 -22.96 14.20
CA PRO A 306 2.21 -23.68 12.96
C PRO A 306 2.78 -22.93 11.74
N TYR A 307 3.35 -23.66 10.78
CA TYR A 307 3.73 -23.09 9.47
C TYR A 307 2.52 -22.84 8.58
N ILE A 308 1.49 -23.67 8.74
CA ILE A 308 0.26 -23.63 7.96
C ILE A 308 -0.83 -22.97 8.81
N TYR A 309 -1.24 -21.76 8.42
CA TYR A 309 -2.36 -21.02 8.98
C TYR A 309 -2.91 -20.04 7.94
N GLY A 310 -4.16 -19.61 8.08
CA GLY A 310 -4.75 -18.67 7.14
C GLY A 310 -4.83 -19.24 5.74
N ILE A 311 -4.60 -18.40 4.73
CA ILE A 311 -4.56 -18.80 3.31
C ILE A 311 -3.47 -19.85 3.04
N ILE A 312 -2.51 -20.05 3.95
CA ILE A 312 -1.45 -21.05 3.78
C ILE A 312 -2.05 -22.47 3.74
N HIS A 313 -3.23 -22.72 4.32
CA HIS A 313 -3.93 -23.99 4.13
C HIS A 313 -4.23 -24.31 2.66
N VAL A 314 -4.56 -23.28 1.85
CA VAL A 314 -4.74 -23.43 0.40
C VAL A 314 -3.38 -23.61 -0.27
N ASN A 315 -2.36 -22.86 0.14
CA ASN A 315 -1.00 -23.05 -0.39
C ASN A 315 -0.50 -24.48 -0.17
N GLU A 316 -0.69 -25.06 1.02
CA GLU A 316 -0.19 -26.40 1.31
C GLU A 316 -0.81 -27.47 0.41
N TYR A 317 -2.07 -27.30 0.01
CA TYR A 317 -2.73 -28.20 -0.93
C TYR A 317 -2.05 -28.17 -2.31
N PHE A 318 -1.70 -26.97 -2.81
CA PHE A 318 -1.15 -26.79 -4.15
C PHE A 318 0.38 -26.85 -4.23
N PHE A 319 1.06 -26.50 -3.15
CA PHE A 319 2.50 -26.33 -3.04
C PHE A 319 2.97 -26.89 -1.68
N PRO A 320 2.89 -28.22 -1.48
CA PRO A 320 3.21 -28.84 -0.19
C PRO A 320 4.66 -28.56 0.23
N GLY A 321 4.86 -28.20 1.50
CA GLY A 321 6.17 -27.87 2.07
C GLY A 321 6.75 -26.50 1.66
N ALA A 322 6.11 -25.75 0.75
CA ALA A 322 6.63 -24.46 0.29
C ALA A 322 6.66 -23.41 1.42
N ALA A 323 5.66 -23.44 2.31
CA ALA A 323 5.57 -22.51 3.43
C ALA A 323 6.73 -22.69 4.43
N GLU A 324 7.16 -23.93 4.67
CA GLU A 324 8.32 -24.24 5.51
C GLU A 324 9.62 -23.76 4.85
N ALA A 325 9.71 -23.86 3.52
CA ALA A 325 10.78 -23.30 2.71
C ALA A 325 10.67 -21.77 2.51
N THR A 326 9.79 -21.07 3.25
CA THR A 326 9.56 -19.61 3.21
C THR A 326 9.01 -19.08 1.89
N ASN A 327 8.53 -19.96 1.01
CA ASN A 327 7.91 -19.63 -0.27
C ASN A 327 6.39 -19.82 -0.18
N THR A 328 5.64 -18.72 -0.25
CA THR A 328 4.16 -18.79 -0.21
C THR A 328 3.59 -18.09 -1.45
N PRO A 329 3.33 -18.84 -2.54
CA PRO A 329 2.65 -18.29 -3.71
C PRO A 329 1.38 -17.54 -3.32
N ALA A 330 1.19 -16.37 -3.92
CA ALA A 330 0.05 -15.52 -3.62
C ALA A 330 -1.17 -15.94 -4.46
N PHE A 331 -2.36 -15.89 -3.85
CA PHE A 331 -3.63 -16.02 -4.55
C PHE A 331 -4.26 -14.63 -4.67
N GLY A 332 -4.54 -14.18 -5.89
CA GLY A 332 -5.23 -12.92 -6.15
C GLY A 332 -6.71 -12.95 -5.76
N GLY A 333 -7.23 -11.82 -5.28
CA GLY A 333 -8.62 -11.72 -4.84
C GLY A 333 -8.90 -12.38 -3.48
N PRO A 334 -10.17 -12.49 -3.06
CA PRO A 334 -10.57 -12.93 -1.73
C PRO A 334 -10.66 -14.47 -1.61
N VAL A 335 -9.69 -15.21 -2.17
CA VAL A 335 -9.69 -16.68 -2.20
C VAL A 335 -9.74 -17.26 -0.78
N ASN A 336 -9.11 -16.62 0.19
CA ASN A 336 -9.16 -17.04 1.60
C ASN A 336 -10.59 -17.07 2.16
N TYR A 337 -11.41 -16.07 1.85
CA TYR A 337 -12.80 -16.04 2.30
C TYR A 337 -13.69 -16.99 1.52
N PHE A 338 -13.44 -17.13 0.21
CA PHE A 338 -14.14 -18.13 -0.60
C PHE A 338 -13.81 -19.55 -0.13
N ALA A 339 -12.55 -19.83 0.18
CA ALA A 339 -12.12 -21.16 0.57
C ALA A 339 -12.72 -21.63 1.89
N ASP A 340 -13.09 -20.72 2.80
CA ASP A 340 -13.81 -21.11 4.01
C ASP A 340 -15.29 -21.42 3.78
N PHE A 341 -16.04 -20.51 3.13
CA PHE A 341 -17.51 -20.57 3.09
C PHE A 341 -18.11 -20.24 1.72
N GLY A 342 -17.34 -20.40 0.64
CA GLY A 342 -17.73 -20.02 -0.71
C GLY A 342 -18.07 -18.54 -0.85
N ILE A 343 -19.01 -18.22 -1.74
CA ILE A 343 -19.45 -16.84 -2.00
C ILE A 343 -20.01 -16.17 -0.73
N LEU A 344 -20.68 -16.94 0.14
CA LEU A 344 -21.19 -16.41 1.41
C LEU A 344 -20.06 -15.93 2.31
N GLY A 345 -18.94 -16.66 2.36
CA GLY A 345 -17.73 -16.24 3.07
C GLY A 345 -17.19 -14.92 2.52
N VAL A 346 -17.10 -14.79 1.20
CA VAL A 346 -16.65 -13.54 0.56
C VAL A 346 -17.52 -12.36 0.97
N VAL A 347 -18.85 -12.52 1.01
CA VAL A 347 -19.76 -11.44 1.40
C VAL A 347 -19.66 -11.13 2.89
N VAL A 348 -19.84 -12.13 3.75
CA VAL A 348 -19.93 -11.94 5.21
C VAL A 348 -18.59 -11.50 5.79
N LEU A 349 -17.49 -12.18 5.45
CA LEU A 349 -16.17 -11.88 6.01
C LEU A 349 -15.58 -10.59 5.44
N THR A 350 -15.97 -10.15 4.24
CA THR A 350 -15.59 -8.81 3.75
C THR A 350 -16.36 -7.72 4.50
N PHE A 351 -17.68 -7.88 4.70
CA PHE A 351 -18.50 -6.85 5.35
C PHE A 351 -18.24 -6.72 6.86
N LEU A 352 -18.05 -7.85 7.55
CA LEU A 352 -17.83 -7.89 9.00
C LEU A 352 -16.36 -7.82 9.40
N ASP A 353 -15.46 -7.49 8.49
CA ASP A 353 -14.04 -7.31 8.78
C ASP A 353 -13.82 -6.11 9.72
N PRO A 354 -13.46 -6.34 11.00
CA PRO A 354 -13.35 -5.27 11.98
C PRO A 354 -12.20 -4.32 11.65
N PHE A 355 -11.10 -4.84 11.08
CA PHE A 355 -9.94 -4.03 10.72
C PHE A 355 -10.26 -3.10 9.55
N LYS A 356 -10.97 -3.58 8.52
CA LYS A 356 -11.44 -2.73 7.41
C LYS A 356 -12.46 -1.70 7.87
N PHE A 357 -13.38 -2.08 8.76
CA PHE A 357 -14.33 -1.10 9.31
C PHE A 357 -13.61 0.02 10.06
N ILE A 358 -12.66 -0.32 10.95
CA ILE A 358 -11.85 0.65 11.69
C ILE A 358 -11.06 1.54 10.72
N TYR A 359 -10.43 0.95 9.70
CA TYR A 359 -9.71 1.68 8.65
C TYR A 359 -10.61 2.70 7.95
N TYR A 360 -11.79 2.30 7.47
CA TYR A 360 -12.72 3.23 6.79
C TYR A 360 -13.30 4.27 7.74
N PHE A 361 -13.61 3.88 8.98
CA PHE A 361 -14.11 4.81 9.98
C PHE A 361 -13.13 5.96 10.20
N PHE A 362 -11.85 5.66 10.43
CA PHE A 362 -10.81 6.69 10.62
C PHE A 362 -10.47 7.46 9.34
N LEU A 363 -10.51 6.80 8.17
CA LEU A 363 -10.38 7.50 6.88
C LEU A 363 -11.48 8.55 6.72
N CYS A 364 -12.74 8.20 7.02
CA CYS A 364 -13.86 9.12 6.99
C CYS A 364 -13.69 10.28 7.98
N GLN A 365 -13.12 10.05 9.18
CA GLN A 365 -12.81 11.15 10.10
C GLN A 365 -11.79 12.13 9.51
N LEU A 366 -10.73 11.61 8.88
CA LEU A 366 -9.72 12.43 8.22
C LEU A 366 -10.33 13.25 7.06
N LEU A 367 -11.22 12.65 6.27
CA LEU A 367 -11.84 13.28 5.11
C LEU A 367 -12.74 14.48 5.46
N LYS A 368 -13.35 14.51 6.65
CA LYS A 368 -14.16 15.64 7.11
C LYS A 368 -13.37 16.95 7.28
N SER A 369 -12.06 16.85 7.53
CA SER A 369 -11.18 18.00 7.77
C SER A 369 -9.89 17.91 6.94
N TYR A 370 -10.02 17.45 5.69
CA TYR A 370 -8.89 17.22 4.79
C TYR A 370 -8.39 18.50 4.12
N ASP A 371 -7.84 19.43 4.88
CA ASP A 371 -7.20 20.65 4.37
C ASP A 371 -5.85 20.91 5.03
N TYR A 372 -5.04 21.74 4.37
CA TYR A 372 -3.68 22.01 4.81
C TYR A 372 -3.60 22.54 6.24
N GLU A 373 -4.47 23.49 6.62
CA GLU A 373 -4.39 24.12 7.95
C GLU A 373 -4.93 23.18 9.03
N SER A 374 -6.00 22.45 8.77
CA SER A 374 -6.52 21.45 9.72
C SER A 374 -5.50 20.34 10.00
N ILE A 375 -4.91 19.74 8.95
CA ILE A 375 -3.90 18.68 9.09
C ILE A 375 -2.64 19.22 9.77
N LYS A 376 -2.18 20.41 9.37
CA LYS A 376 -0.97 21.03 9.92
C LYS A 376 -1.11 21.32 11.41
N ASN A 377 -2.26 21.85 11.86
CA ASN A 377 -2.41 22.42 13.19
C ASN A 377 -2.94 21.43 14.24
N ASN A 378 -3.47 20.28 13.84
CA ASN A 378 -4.02 19.26 14.74
C ASN A 378 -3.22 17.95 14.63
N LEU A 379 -2.58 17.54 15.73
CA LEU A 379 -1.71 16.36 15.75
C LEU A 379 -2.45 15.05 15.45
N PHE A 380 -3.70 14.90 15.91
CA PHE A 380 -4.50 13.71 15.61
C PHE A 380 -4.81 13.60 14.11
N LEU A 381 -5.26 14.70 13.49
CA LEU A 381 -5.46 14.75 12.03
C LEU A 381 -4.16 14.52 11.27
N PHE A 382 -3.04 15.05 11.77
CA PHE A 382 -1.71 14.79 11.21
C PHE A 382 -1.33 13.31 11.28
N LEU A 383 -1.56 12.64 12.41
CA LEU A 383 -1.29 11.20 12.58
C LEU A 383 -2.19 10.34 11.68
N LEU A 384 -3.47 10.67 11.55
CA LEU A 384 -4.35 10.00 10.58
C LEU A 384 -3.85 10.22 9.15
N PHE A 385 -3.50 11.45 8.80
CA PHE A 385 -2.96 11.77 7.49
C PHE A 385 -1.68 10.95 7.21
N LEU A 386 -0.79 10.88 8.19
CA LEU A 386 0.45 10.10 8.12
C LEU A 386 0.14 8.60 7.93
N PHE A 387 -0.81 8.04 8.68
CA PHE A 387 -1.21 6.63 8.55
C PHE A 387 -1.79 6.29 7.17
N PHE A 388 -2.65 7.14 6.62
CA PHE A 388 -3.37 6.84 5.37
C PHE A 388 -2.64 7.26 4.09
N THR A 389 -1.73 8.23 4.15
CA THR A 389 -1.18 8.87 2.95
C THR A 389 0.33 8.96 2.90
N ALA A 390 1.06 8.84 4.01
CA ALA A 390 2.51 8.95 3.98
C ALA A 390 3.13 7.80 3.15
N PRO A 391 4.17 8.08 2.36
CA PRO A 391 4.68 7.14 1.36
C PRO A 391 5.31 5.93 2.04
N PHE A 392 4.85 4.71 1.74
CA PHE A 392 5.36 3.46 2.34
C PHE A 392 5.40 3.43 3.88
N PHE A 393 4.64 4.29 4.58
CA PHE A 393 4.61 4.28 6.03
C PHE A 393 4.03 2.95 6.55
N LEU A 394 4.70 2.33 7.53
CA LEU A 394 4.36 1.01 8.08
C LEU A 394 4.42 -0.15 7.07
N PHE A 395 5.02 0.06 5.89
CA PHE A 395 5.16 -1.02 4.91
C PHE A 395 5.91 -2.21 5.50
N SER A 396 5.40 -3.42 5.25
CA SER A 396 5.92 -4.68 5.80
C SER A 396 5.92 -4.81 7.33
N LEU A 397 5.38 -3.84 8.08
CA LEU A 397 5.08 -4.02 9.50
C LEU A 397 3.67 -4.63 9.63
N SER A 398 3.61 -5.89 10.05
CA SER A 398 2.36 -6.54 10.39
C SER A 398 1.83 -6.03 11.74
N PHE A 399 0.53 -6.21 11.97
CA PHE A 399 -0.03 -6.07 13.31
C PHE A 399 0.59 -7.14 14.24
N PRO A 400 0.93 -6.81 15.50
CA PRO A 400 0.71 -5.53 16.21
C PRO A 400 1.86 -4.50 16.09
N LEU A 401 2.98 -4.88 15.46
CA LEU A 401 4.18 -4.04 15.38
C LEU A 401 3.93 -2.69 14.70
N ASN A 402 3.06 -2.66 13.71
CA ASN A 402 2.67 -1.41 13.04
C ASN A 402 1.99 -0.39 13.99
N MET A 403 1.14 -0.84 14.89
CA MET A 403 0.46 0.00 15.89
C MET A 403 1.43 0.47 16.97
N ILE A 404 2.35 -0.40 17.39
CA ILE A 404 3.43 -0.03 18.33
C ILE A 404 4.31 1.06 17.71
N PHE A 405 4.67 0.92 16.43
CA PHE A 405 5.47 1.93 15.73
C PHE A 405 4.71 3.26 15.57
N LEU A 406 3.42 3.22 15.20
CA LEU A 406 2.57 4.41 15.14
C LEU A 406 2.47 5.10 16.51
N PHE A 407 2.31 4.33 17.58
CA PHE A 407 2.30 4.84 18.94
C PHE A 407 3.63 5.50 19.32
N MET A 408 4.77 4.88 18.98
CA MET A 408 6.09 5.48 19.16
C MET A 408 6.22 6.82 18.43
N VAL A 409 5.79 6.89 17.16
CA VAL A 409 5.78 8.15 16.38
C VAL A 409 4.91 9.20 17.06
N ALA A 410 3.71 8.82 17.50
CA ALA A 410 2.81 9.71 18.22
C ALA A 410 3.44 10.25 19.52
N MET A 411 4.09 9.38 20.30
CA MET A 411 4.76 9.77 21.54
C MET A 411 5.93 10.73 21.31
N ILE A 412 6.76 10.50 20.28
CA ILE A 412 7.84 11.42 19.90
C ILE A 412 7.26 12.78 19.52
N LEU A 413 6.21 12.82 18.70
CA LEU A 413 5.58 14.07 18.28
C LEU A 413 4.92 14.80 19.45
N LEU A 414 4.29 14.08 20.38
CA LEU A 414 3.70 14.64 21.60
C LEU A 414 4.79 15.25 22.50
N PHE A 415 5.86 14.51 22.73
CA PHE A 415 7.00 14.95 23.53
C PHE A 415 7.62 16.22 22.94
N MET A 416 7.96 16.19 21.63
CA MET A 416 8.51 17.34 20.92
C MET A 416 7.57 18.55 20.99
N ASN A 417 6.25 18.37 20.84
CA ASN A 417 5.31 19.48 20.93
C ASN A 417 5.16 20.05 22.36
N LYS A 418 5.42 19.26 23.41
CA LYS A 418 5.34 19.69 24.82
C LYS A 418 6.62 20.40 25.34
N ILE A 419 7.82 20.03 24.89
CA ILE A 419 9.10 20.59 25.38
C ILE A 419 9.16 22.11 25.25
N ARG A 420 9.31 22.86 26.34
CA ARG A 420 9.66 24.29 26.28
C ARG A 420 11.18 24.40 26.15
N PHE A 421 11.69 24.77 24.98
CA PHE A 421 13.06 25.25 24.88
C PHE A 421 13.09 26.65 25.50
N SER A 422 13.91 26.88 26.53
CA SER A 422 14.21 28.24 26.97
C SER A 422 14.86 28.96 25.81
N LYS A 423 14.43 30.21 25.57
CA LYS A 423 15.01 31.07 24.54
C LYS A 423 16.46 31.38 24.86
#